data_AF-A0A936EIN0-F1
#
_entry.id   AF-A0A936EIN0-F1
#
_cell.length_a   1.000
_cell.length_b   1.000
_cell.length_c   1.000
_cell.angle_alpha   90.00
_cell.angle_beta   90.00
_cell.angle_gamma   90.00
#
_symmetry.space_group_name_H-M   'P 1'
#
loop_
_entity.id
_entity.type
_entity.pdbx_description
1 polymer ?
#
loop_
_entity_poly.entity_id
_entity_poly.type
_entity_poly.pdbx_seq_one_letter_code
_entity_poly.pdbx_strand_id
1 'polypeptide(L)'
;MKHALALLMVMGTIPAPAAPAEPKEAEAHCAARVAELSASGFRMGWRFGFSTKEACDVGEGRFVVPPGSGGHEVVFWVEADRVVNFRLLAADGRALAEWSSGRGEWTGALQLPAGAYRVKIAAAGKTTGAAYFGLKGSALPDIPLDTARWQEMPAVPTAGYRWPFLLRVPAVVRAPFILVAPNNTGFATADLEILRADAANQGRSDGELAEALGCPLLIPLFPRPPQGERNLYLHALSREALVAPQEEWRRVDLQLLAMIDAAREVLAQRGTKVDSRVLLWGFSASGDFAQRVAILHPERVRAVAAGGFSWPLAPQAKEGGTVLPYPIGVGDLDGFGAAQPSAEALQAVRWLLFRGEKDDNEPLDYPECFSPEHAVLVRSRFGVTAAERWERATALYTAAGLNAEFVLEPDAGHLVTAGMRARVERFFATVVGIESQAR
;
A
#
# COMPACT_ATOMS: atom_id res chain seq x y z
N MET A 1 10.37 -39.15 17.56
CA MET A 1 9.58 -39.32 16.31
C MET A 1 10.02 -38.25 15.32
N LYS A 2 10.82 -38.65 14.33
CA LYS A 2 11.32 -37.79 13.24
C LYS A 2 10.22 -37.73 12.17
N HIS A 3 9.64 -36.56 11.93
CA HIS A 3 8.73 -36.34 10.81
C HIS A 3 9.58 -35.98 9.59
N ALA A 4 9.63 -36.89 8.61
CA ALA A 4 10.27 -36.66 7.33
C ALA A 4 9.31 -35.83 6.44
N LEU A 5 9.78 -34.68 5.98
CA LEU A 5 9.09 -33.82 5.03
C LEU A 5 9.20 -34.46 3.63
N ALA A 6 8.09 -34.94 3.08
CA ALA A 6 8.04 -35.47 1.73
C ALA A 6 7.95 -34.31 0.72
N LEU A 7 9.01 -34.09 -0.05
CA LEU A 7 9.04 -33.15 -1.16
C LEU A 7 8.38 -33.81 -2.38
N LEU A 8 7.20 -33.34 -2.79
CA LEU A 8 6.52 -33.82 -3.99
C LEU A 8 7.12 -33.10 -5.22
N MET A 9 8.01 -33.77 -5.95
CA MET A 9 8.49 -33.31 -7.26
C MET A 9 7.46 -33.63 -8.33
N VAL A 10 6.87 -32.61 -8.95
CA VAL A 10 6.13 -32.77 -10.21
C VAL A 10 7.12 -32.51 -11.35
N MET A 11 7.50 -33.56 -12.08
CA MET A 11 8.32 -33.43 -13.30
C MET A 11 7.43 -33.08 -14.49
N GLY A 12 7.47 -31.82 -14.92
CA GLY A 12 6.97 -31.40 -16.23
C GLY A 12 7.97 -31.78 -17.34
N THR A 13 7.45 -32.18 -18.51
CA THR A 13 8.25 -32.49 -19.69
C THR A 13 8.91 -31.23 -20.25
N ILE A 14 10.23 -31.28 -20.46
CA ILE A 14 11.03 -30.17 -21.01
C ILE A 14 11.05 -30.30 -22.55
N PRO A 15 10.47 -29.37 -23.33
CA PRO A 15 10.70 -29.32 -24.77
C PRO A 15 12.15 -28.87 -25.05
N ALA A 16 12.76 -29.37 -26.12
CA ALA A 16 14.12 -29.04 -26.52
C ALA A 16 14.34 -27.52 -26.66
N PRO A 17 15.50 -26.97 -26.25
CA PRO A 17 15.71 -25.53 -26.28
C PRO A 17 15.83 -25.03 -27.72
N ALA A 18 14.94 -24.09 -28.09
CA ALA A 18 15.14 -23.22 -29.26
C ALA A 18 16.46 -22.42 -29.11
N ALA A 19 16.94 -21.80 -30.19
CA ALA A 19 18.10 -20.90 -30.13
C ALA A 19 17.94 -19.81 -29.04
N PRO A 20 19.05 -19.28 -28.46
CA PRO A 20 18.96 -18.17 -27.52
C PRO A 20 18.30 -16.97 -28.18
N ALA A 21 17.30 -16.39 -27.50
CA ALA A 21 16.62 -15.19 -27.97
C ALA A 21 17.54 -13.97 -27.78
N GLU A 22 17.40 -12.94 -28.61
CA GLU A 22 18.16 -11.71 -28.40
C GLU A 22 17.86 -11.10 -27.02
N PRO A 23 18.76 -10.31 -26.40
CA PRO A 23 18.56 -9.80 -25.04
C PRO A 23 17.25 -9.05 -24.82
N LYS A 24 16.80 -8.29 -25.84
CA LYS A 24 15.51 -7.60 -25.83
C LYS A 24 14.31 -8.54 -25.89
N GLU A 25 14.44 -9.67 -26.60
CA GLU A 25 13.41 -10.69 -26.69
C GLU A 25 13.27 -11.43 -25.35
N ALA A 26 14.39 -11.78 -24.71
CA ALA A 26 14.39 -12.37 -23.37
C ALA A 26 13.73 -11.45 -22.32
N GLU A 27 13.97 -10.14 -22.38
CA GLU A 27 13.30 -9.16 -21.52
C GLU A 27 11.79 -9.07 -21.78
N ALA A 28 11.37 -9.18 -23.03
CA ALA A 28 9.96 -9.17 -23.42
C ALA A 28 9.24 -10.45 -22.98
N HIS A 29 9.85 -11.62 -23.17
CA HIS A 29 9.33 -12.89 -22.65
C HIS A 29 9.21 -12.87 -21.13
N CYS A 30 10.24 -12.34 -20.45
CA CYS A 30 10.19 -12.15 -19.01
C CYS A 30 9.02 -11.27 -18.58
N ALA A 31 8.80 -10.12 -19.25
CA ALA A 31 7.69 -9.23 -18.94
C ALA A 31 6.32 -9.90 -19.13
N ALA A 32 6.15 -10.66 -20.21
CA ALA A 32 4.93 -11.44 -20.45
C ALA A 32 4.68 -12.47 -19.34
N ARG A 33 5.72 -13.22 -18.95
CA ARG A 33 5.61 -14.22 -17.87
C ARG A 33 5.28 -13.59 -16.51
N VAL A 34 5.88 -12.44 -16.20
CA VAL A 34 5.55 -11.69 -14.96
C VAL A 34 4.09 -11.27 -14.94
N ALA A 35 3.51 -10.86 -16.08
CA ALA A 35 2.09 -10.51 -16.15
C ALA A 35 1.18 -11.72 -15.83
N GLU A 36 1.50 -12.91 -16.36
CA GLU A 36 0.78 -14.16 -16.07
C GLU A 36 0.89 -14.56 -14.58
N LEU A 37 2.10 -14.48 -14.02
CA LEU A 37 2.33 -14.79 -12.61
C LEU A 37 1.61 -13.80 -11.69
N SER A 38 1.60 -12.51 -12.05
CA SER A 38 0.86 -11.47 -11.32
C SER A 38 -0.64 -11.76 -11.28
N ALA A 39 -1.22 -12.22 -12.40
CA ALA A 39 -2.60 -12.67 -12.46
C ALA A 39 -2.86 -13.93 -11.60
N SER A 40 -1.83 -14.74 -11.37
CA SER A 40 -1.87 -15.95 -10.53
C SER A 40 -1.56 -15.69 -9.05
N GLY A 41 -1.44 -14.42 -8.64
CA GLY A 41 -1.25 -14.00 -7.25
C GLY A 41 0.20 -13.79 -6.82
N PHE A 42 1.18 -13.83 -7.72
CA PHE A 42 2.56 -13.43 -7.41
C PHE A 42 2.63 -11.90 -7.34
N ARG A 43 2.67 -11.36 -6.11
CA ARG A 43 2.64 -9.90 -5.88
C ARG A 43 4.01 -9.30 -5.59
N MET A 44 5.02 -10.12 -5.32
CA MET A 44 6.39 -9.67 -5.08
C MET A 44 7.36 -10.35 -6.05
N GLY A 45 8.33 -9.60 -6.57
CA GLY A 45 9.38 -10.17 -7.40
C GLY A 45 10.33 -9.12 -7.96
N TRP A 46 11.42 -9.58 -8.56
CA TRP A 46 12.40 -8.73 -9.24
C TRP A 46 12.74 -9.31 -10.59
N ARG A 47 12.77 -8.42 -11.59
CA ARG A 47 13.26 -8.71 -12.93
C ARG A 47 14.66 -8.15 -13.08
N PHE A 48 15.54 -8.92 -13.71
CA PHE A 48 16.94 -8.58 -13.94
C PHE A 48 17.27 -8.80 -15.41
N GLY A 49 17.48 -7.72 -16.17
CA GLY A 49 18.16 -7.78 -17.46
C GLY A 49 19.66 -7.66 -17.25
N PHE A 50 20.48 -8.49 -17.89
CA PHE A 50 21.92 -8.49 -17.66
C PHE A 50 22.72 -8.78 -18.92
N SER A 51 23.91 -8.18 -19.00
CA SER A 51 24.99 -8.55 -19.92
C SER A 51 26.31 -8.48 -19.16
N THR A 52 27.00 -9.60 -19.05
CA THR A 52 28.21 -9.76 -18.22
C THR A 52 29.40 -10.11 -19.09
N LYS A 53 30.60 -9.74 -18.64
CA LYS A 53 31.87 -10.08 -19.31
C LYS A 53 32.63 -11.21 -18.62
N GLU A 54 32.38 -11.41 -17.33
CA GLU A 54 33.05 -12.37 -16.45
C GLU A 54 32.06 -12.86 -15.37
N ALA A 55 32.53 -13.71 -14.47
CA ALA A 55 31.69 -14.22 -13.39
C ALA A 55 31.32 -13.11 -12.41
N CYS A 56 30.02 -12.92 -12.15
CA CYS A 56 29.53 -11.91 -11.21
C CYS A 56 28.13 -12.26 -10.70
N ASP A 57 27.73 -11.62 -9.60
CA ASP A 57 26.32 -11.52 -9.22
C ASP A 57 25.61 -10.63 -10.26
N VAL A 58 24.57 -11.14 -10.91
CA VAL A 58 23.77 -10.40 -11.90
C VAL A 58 22.51 -9.78 -11.31
N GLY A 59 22.13 -10.20 -10.09
CA GLY A 59 21.01 -9.63 -9.37
C GLY A 59 20.96 -10.06 -7.91
N GLU A 60 20.54 -9.16 -7.04
CA GLU A 60 20.21 -9.43 -5.65
C GLU A 60 18.86 -8.77 -5.32
N GLY A 61 18.01 -9.48 -4.59
CA GLY A 61 16.79 -8.96 -3.98
C GLY A 61 16.74 -9.33 -2.51
N ARG A 62 16.14 -8.46 -1.69
CA ARG A 62 15.94 -8.70 -0.24
C ARG A 62 14.48 -8.54 0.10
N PHE A 63 13.99 -9.39 0.99
CA PHE A 63 12.62 -9.29 1.48
C PHE A 63 12.50 -9.76 2.92
N VAL A 64 11.45 -9.29 3.58
CA VAL A 64 11.03 -9.75 4.89
C VAL A 64 9.70 -10.49 4.78
N VAL A 65 9.58 -11.58 5.54
CA VAL A 65 8.33 -12.33 5.72
C VAL A 65 7.79 -12.00 7.11
N PRO A 66 6.51 -11.61 7.23
CA PRO A 66 5.92 -11.27 8.53
C PRO A 66 5.59 -12.49 9.39
N PRO A 67 5.42 -12.32 10.71
CA PRO A 67 4.86 -13.34 11.59
C PRO A 67 3.50 -13.86 11.10
N GLY A 68 3.25 -15.15 11.30
CA GLY A 68 1.98 -15.78 10.91
C GLY A 68 1.78 -15.96 9.40
N SER A 69 2.80 -15.68 8.59
CA SER A 69 2.76 -15.99 7.15
C SER A 69 2.57 -17.49 6.92
N GLY A 70 1.65 -17.84 6.03
CA GLY A 70 1.44 -19.21 5.56
C GLY A 70 2.54 -19.69 4.62
N GLY A 71 2.24 -20.72 3.84
CA GLY A 71 3.15 -21.20 2.79
C GLY A 71 3.35 -20.16 1.68
N HIS A 72 4.53 -20.19 1.08
CA HIS A 72 4.92 -19.35 -0.04
C HIS A 72 5.14 -20.20 -1.28
N GLU A 73 4.81 -19.67 -2.45
CA GLU A 73 5.23 -20.23 -3.73
C GLU A 73 6.32 -19.34 -4.31
N VAL A 74 7.44 -19.95 -4.69
CA VAL A 74 8.60 -19.29 -5.28
C VAL A 74 8.69 -19.68 -6.75
N VAL A 75 9.01 -18.70 -7.59
CA VAL A 75 9.37 -18.91 -9.00
C VAL A 75 10.76 -18.34 -9.26
N PHE A 76 11.61 -19.15 -9.88
CA PHE A 76 12.82 -18.71 -10.56
C PHE A 76 12.62 -18.90 -12.06
N TRP A 77 12.78 -17.84 -12.83
CA TRP A 77 12.67 -17.89 -14.29
C TRP A 77 13.92 -17.29 -14.92
N VAL A 78 14.43 -17.90 -15.98
CA VAL A 78 15.55 -17.34 -16.75
C VAL A 78 15.43 -17.65 -18.24
N GLU A 79 15.95 -16.72 -19.03
CA GLU A 79 16.33 -16.93 -20.42
C GLU A 79 17.65 -16.20 -20.70
N ALA A 80 18.73 -16.95 -20.95
CA ALA A 80 20.08 -16.45 -21.12
C ALA A 80 20.92 -17.36 -22.02
N ASP A 81 21.98 -16.79 -22.61
CA ASP A 81 22.92 -17.51 -23.48
C ASP A 81 23.71 -18.61 -22.76
N ARG A 82 23.86 -18.48 -21.43
CA ARG A 82 24.56 -19.43 -20.56
C ARG A 82 23.83 -19.61 -19.25
N VAL A 83 24.19 -20.69 -18.55
CA VAL A 83 23.67 -21.03 -17.22
C VAL A 83 23.92 -19.89 -16.23
N VAL A 84 22.86 -19.53 -15.51
CA VAL A 84 22.92 -18.72 -14.29
C VAL A 84 22.51 -19.57 -13.08
N ASN A 85 22.84 -19.11 -11.88
CA ASN A 85 22.52 -19.77 -10.63
C ASN A 85 21.66 -18.87 -9.75
N PHE A 86 20.50 -19.38 -9.34
CA PHE A 86 19.61 -18.79 -8.37
C PHE A 86 19.87 -19.41 -7.00
N ARG A 87 19.87 -18.57 -5.97
CA ARG A 87 19.88 -19.00 -4.57
C ARG A 87 18.90 -18.15 -3.77
N LEU A 88 17.95 -18.80 -3.11
CA LEU A 88 17.15 -18.20 -2.05
C LEU A 88 17.81 -18.54 -0.72
N LEU A 89 18.17 -17.51 0.05
CA LEU A 89 18.97 -17.59 1.26
C LEU A 89 18.18 -17.07 2.46
N ALA A 90 18.31 -17.76 3.59
CA ALA A 90 17.90 -17.22 4.89
C ALA A 90 18.89 -16.13 5.37
N ALA A 91 18.52 -15.41 6.43
CA ALA A 91 19.36 -14.36 7.04
C ALA A 91 20.76 -14.87 7.43
N ASP A 92 20.87 -16.10 7.93
CA ASP A 92 22.13 -16.77 8.31
C ASP A 92 22.99 -17.23 7.11
N GLY A 93 22.50 -17.02 5.88
CA GLY A 93 23.18 -17.41 4.64
C GLY A 93 22.90 -18.86 4.20
N ARG A 94 22.09 -19.62 4.94
CA ARG A 94 21.69 -20.97 4.54
C ARG A 94 20.83 -20.93 3.28
N ALA A 95 21.18 -21.74 2.29
CA ALA A 95 20.36 -21.91 1.10
C ALA A 95 19.08 -22.69 1.42
N LEU A 96 17.95 -22.13 1.02
CA LEU A 96 16.61 -22.72 1.15
C LEU A 96 16.13 -23.31 -0.18
N ALA A 97 16.57 -22.72 -1.29
CA ALA A 97 16.39 -23.26 -2.63
C ALA A 97 17.56 -22.81 -3.51
N GLU A 98 18.03 -23.70 -4.37
CA GLU A 98 19.05 -23.42 -5.36
C GLU A 98 18.64 -24.03 -6.69
N TRP A 99 18.83 -23.28 -7.78
CA TRP A 99 18.49 -23.76 -9.12
C TRP A 99 19.40 -23.12 -10.15
N SER A 100 19.79 -23.88 -11.15
CA SER A 100 20.64 -23.40 -12.24
C SER A 100 20.08 -23.81 -13.59
N SER A 101 19.94 -22.83 -14.46
CA SER A 101 19.58 -23.06 -15.86
C SER A 101 20.04 -21.91 -16.74
N GLY A 102 20.17 -22.14 -18.05
CA GLY A 102 20.25 -21.07 -19.04
C GLY A 102 18.87 -20.66 -19.55
N ARG A 103 17.89 -21.56 -19.52
CA ARG A 103 16.51 -21.28 -19.93
C ARG A 103 15.51 -22.12 -19.14
N GLY A 104 14.39 -21.53 -18.76
CA GLY A 104 13.25 -22.23 -18.18
C GLY A 104 12.78 -21.62 -16.87
N GLU A 105 12.00 -22.40 -16.14
CA GLU A 105 11.38 -22.00 -14.89
C GLU A 105 11.52 -23.13 -13.86
N TRP A 106 11.77 -22.75 -12.61
CA TRP A 106 11.61 -23.61 -11.45
C TRP A 106 10.58 -22.99 -10.51
N THR A 107 9.69 -23.84 -9.99
CA THR A 107 8.67 -23.44 -9.03
C THR A 107 8.76 -24.33 -7.80
N GLY A 108 8.64 -23.75 -6.62
CA GLY A 108 8.67 -24.49 -5.36
C GLY A 108 7.74 -23.90 -4.30
N ALA A 109 7.04 -24.78 -3.58
CA ALA A 109 6.30 -24.41 -2.38
C ALA A 109 7.24 -24.50 -1.17
N LEU A 110 7.41 -23.39 -0.45
CA LEU A 110 8.28 -23.28 0.72
C LEU A 110 7.48 -22.78 1.92
N GLN A 111 7.88 -23.21 3.11
CA GLN A 111 7.47 -22.56 4.34
C GLN A 111 8.59 -21.60 4.73
N LEU A 112 8.36 -20.29 4.58
CA LEU A 112 9.30 -19.27 5.01
C LEU A 112 8.83 -18.72 6.37
N PRO A 113 9.54 -19.04 7.48
CA PRO A 113 9.27 -18.41 8.76
C PRO A 113 9.35 -16.88 8.70
N ALA A 114 8.90 -16.21 9.77
CA ALA A 114 9.12 -14.77 9.89
C ALA A 114 10.62 -14.45 9.89
N GLY A 115 11.04 -13.45 9.13
CA GLY A 115 12.43 -13.02 9.08
C GLY A 115 12.85 -12.46 7.73
N ALA A 116 14.14 -12.16 7.62
CA ALA A 116 14.76 -11.60 6.42
C ALA A 116 15.33 -12.69 5.49
N TYR A 117 15.18 -12.46 4.19
CA TYR A 117 15.58 -13.36 3.11
C TYR A 117 16.26 -12.61 2.00
N ARG A 118 17.12 -13.33 1.26
CA ARG A 118 17.84 -12.79 0.09
C ARG A 118 17.71 -13.74 -1.08
N VAL A 119 17.40 -13.22 -2.25
CA VAL A 119 17.58 -13.92 -3.52
C VAL A 119 18.85 -13.41 -4.18
N LYS A 120 19.71 -14.33 -4.61
CA LYS A 120 20.90 -14.04 -5.40
C LYS A 120 20.84 -14.76 -6.73
N ILE A 121 21.23 -14.04 -7.78
CA ILE A 121 21.35 -14.57 -9.13
C ILE A 121 22.79 -14.29 -9.58
N ALA A 122 23.51 -15.34 -9.97
CA ALA A 122 24.91 -15.25 -10.36
C ALA A 122 25.16 -15.89 -11.72
N ALA A 123 26.07 -15.29 -12.49
CA ALA A 123 26.59 -15.84 -13.73
C ALA A 123 28.03 -16.34 -13.52
N ALA A 124 28.36 -17.49 -14.10
CA ALA A 124 29.71 -18.09 -14.01
C ALA A 124 30.72 -17.52 -15.04
N GLY A 125 30.31 -16.56 -15.87
CA GLY A 125 31.14 -15.98 -16.93
C GLY A 125 30.29 -15.12 -17.88
N LYS A 126 30.87 -14.73 -19.02
CA LYS A 126 30.19 -13.94 -20.05
C LYS A 126 28.83 -14.55 -20.44
N THR A 127 27.75 -13.84 -20.13
CA THR A 127 26.38 -14.22 -20.47
C THR A 127 25.52 -12.97 -20.64
N THR A 128 24.50 -13.07 -21.47
CA THR A 128 23.47 -12.04 -21.62
C THR A 128 22.11 -12.72 -21.52
N GLY A 129 21.14 -12.03 -20.93
CA GLY A 129 19.79 -12.57 -20.78
C GLY A 129 18.93 -11.78 -19.80
N ALA A 130 17.81 -12.39 -19.43
CA ALA A 130 16.89 -11.90 -18.43
C ALA A 130 16.59 -13.00 -17.41
N ALA A 131 16.42 -12.60 -16.14
CA ALA A 131 16.03 -13.47 -15.04
C ALA A 131 14.93 -12.82 -14.21
N TYR A 132 14.13 -13.65 -13.55
CA TYR A 132 13.08 -13.21 -12.65
C TYR A 132 13.01 -14.10 -11.41
N PHE A 133 12.81 -13.44 -10.27
CA PHE A 133 12.37 -14.06 -9.02
C PHE A 133 10.96 -13.61 -8.73
N GLY A 134 10.05 -14.55 -8.48
CA GLY A 134 8.69 -14.28 -8.02
C GLY A 134 8.40 -14.96 -6.69
N LEU A 135 7.63 -14.29 -5.86
CA LEU A 135 7.07 -14.83 -4.62
C LEU A 135 5.57 -14.56 -4.55
N LYS A 136 4.83 -15.61 -4.22
CA LYS A 136 3.43 -15.55 -3.83
C LYS A 136 3.33 -15.92 -2.35
N GLY A 137 2.53 -15.14 -1.61
CA GLY A 137 2.44 -15.18 -0.15
C GLY A 137 2.87 -13.84 0.47
N SER A 138 2.65 -13.69 1.77
CA SER A 138 2.96 -12.45 2.49
C SER A 138 4.47 -12.24 2.57
N ALA A 139 4.93 -11.13 1.99
CA ALA A 139 6.29 -10.63 2.08
C ALA A 139 6.34 -9.17 1.62
N LEU A 140 7.39 -8.46 2.04
CA LEU A 140 7.69 -7.12 1.55
C LEU A 140 9.14 -7.05 1.08
N PRO A 141 9.44 -6.31 0.01
CA PRO A 141 10.81 -5.93 -0.31
C PRO A 141 11.48 -5.27 0.91
N ASP A 142 12.67 -5.71 1.25
CA ASP A 142 13.49 -5.11 2.31
C ASP A 142 14.43 -4.10 1.66
N ILE A 143 13.96 -2.86 1.61
CA ILE A 143 14.66 -1.76 0.98
C ILE A 143 15.11 -0.81 2.07
N PRO A 144 16.43 -0.60 2.25
CA PRO A 144 16.92 0.35 3.22
C PRO A 144 16.35 1.74 2.98
N LEU A 145 15.97 2.41 4.06
CA LEU A 145 15.53 3.80 4.02
C LEU A 145 16.68 4.69 3.54
N ASP A 146 16.44 5.52 2.52
CA ASP A 146 17.39 6.56 2.09
C ASP A 146 17.40 7.69 3.13
N THR A 147 18.26 7.55 4.14
CA THR A 147 18.41 8.51 5.23
C THR A 147 18.90 9.90 4.79
N ALA A 148 19.37 10.06 3.54
CA ALA A 148 19.67 11.38 3.00
C ALA A 148 18.40 12.14 2.58
N ARG A 149 17.31 11.42 2.29
CA ARG A 149 16.02 11.99 1.87
C ARG A 149 14.94 11.89 2.95
N TRP A 150 15.07 10.93 3.84
CA TRP A 150 14.07 10.57 4.84
C TRP A 150 14.61 10.71 6.24
N GLN A 151 13.77 11.24 7.12
CA GLN A 151 13.99 11.27 8.54
C GLN A 151 12.90 10.47 9.23
N GLU A 152 13.28 9.50 10.06
CA GLU A 152 12.35 8.89 11.00
C GLU A 152 12.22 9.81 12.23
N MET A 153 10.98 10.15 12.56
CA MET A 153 10.62 10.85 13.77
C MET A 153 10.15 9.81 14.79
N PRO A 154 10.79 9.72 15.98
CA PRO A 154 10.43 8.72 16.98
C PRO A 154 9.04 9.00 17.55
N ALA A 155 8.40 7.98 18.12
CA ALA A 155 7.19 8.15 18.90
C ALA A 155 7.42 9.10 20.10
N VAL A 156 6.51 10.04 20.32
CA VAL A 156 6.57 10.98 21.45
C VAL A 156 5.20 11.02 22.14
N PRO A 157 4.93 10.10 23.10
CA PRO A 157 3.61 10.00 23.73
C PRO A 157 3.15 11.30 24.39
N THR A 158 4.07 12.10 24.93
CA THR A 158 3.77 13.42 25.52
C THR A 158 3.34 14.46 24.49
N ALA A 159 3.68 14.27 23.22
CA ALA A 159 3.21 15.07 22.09
C ALA A 159 1.95 14.49 21.43
N GLY A 160 1.40 13.39 21.96
CA GLY A 160 0.11 12.85 21.54
C GLY A 160 0.16 11.69 20.54
N TYR A 161 1.33 11.15 20.22
CA TYR A 161 1.46 10.03 19.29
C TYR A 161 2.47 8.97 19.78
N ARG A 162 2.13 7.69 19.57
CA ARG A 162 2.85 6.53 20.14
C ARG A 162 3.56 5.67 19.11
N TRP A 163 3.45 6.03 17.84
CA TRP A 163 4.14 5.38 16.73
C TRP A 163 5.08 6.37 16.05
N PRO A 164 6.22 5.92 15.52
CA PRO A 164 7.05 6.79 14.71
C PRO A 164 6.37 7.14 13.39
N PHE A 165 6.94 8.11 12.68
CA PHE A 165 6.56 8.44 11.32
C PHE A 165 7.79 8.81 10.50
N LEU A 166 7.73 8.57 9.19
CA LEU A 166 8.74 9.07 8.26
C LEU A 166 8.34 10.46 7.76
N LEU A 167 9.31 11.36 7.74
CA LEU A 167 9.20 12.69 7.15
C LEU A 167 10.24 12.83 6.04
N ARG A 168 9.77 13.16 4.85
CA ARG A 168 10.60 13.58 3.72
C ARG A 168 10.33 15.04 3.41
N VAL A 169 11.40 15.81 3.23
CA VAL A 169 11.31 17.22 2.85
C VAL A 169 12.01 17.39 1.51
N PRO A 170 11.34 17.90 0.46
CA PRO A 170 12.01 18.16 -0.81
C PRO A 170 13.04 19.28 -0.63
N ALA A 171 14.05 19.33 -1.51
CA ALA A 171 15.09 20.36 -1.45
C ALA A 171 14.51 21.78 -1.57
N VAL A 172 13.42 21.93 -2.33
CA VAL A 172 12.65 23.17 -2.43
C VAL A 172 11.18 22.84 -2.23
N VAL A 173 10.58 23.45 -1.21
CA VAL A 173 9.13 23.37 -0.98
C VAL A 173 8.44 24.42 -1.83
N ARG A 174 7.66 23.97 -2.82
CA ARG A 174 6.87 24.80 -3.74
C ARG A 174 5.43 24.94 -3.30
N ALA A 175 4.88 23.89 -2.68
CA ALA A 175 3.53 23.88 -2.14
C ALA A 175 3.60 23.86 -0.60
N PRO A 176 2.99 24.82 0.11
CA PRO A 176 3.09 24.93 1.56
C PRO A 176 2.13 23.97 2.27
N PHE A 177 2.03 22.73 1.82
CA PHE A 177 1.18 21.68 2.43
C PHE A 177 2.02 20.46 2.71
N ILE A 178 1.69 19.68 3.73
CA ILE A 178 2.24 18.34 3.90
C ILE A 178 1.33 17.37 3.12
N LEU A 179 1.92 16.52 2.27
CA LEU A 179 1.26 15.32 1.77
C LEU A 179 1.35 14.25 2.84
N VAL A 180 0.21 13.71 3.26
CA VAL A 180 0.12 12.63 4.23
C VAL A 180 -0.35 11.39 3.49
N ALA A 181 0.44 10.31 3.59
CA ALA A 181 0.14 9.02 3.00
C ALA A 181 0.16 7.95 4.11
N PRO A 182 -0.99 7.66 4.75
CA PRO A 182 -1.10 6.61 5.75
C PRO A 182 -0.62 5.26 5.20
N ASN A 183 0.00 4.45 6.06
CA ASN A 183 0.58 3.19 5.63
C ASN A 183 -0.47 2.09 5.42
N ASN A 184 -0.14 1.15 4.53
CA ASN A 184 -0.96 -0.02 4.23
C ASN A 184 -0.05 -1.21 3.92
N THR A 185 0.28 -2.00 4.95
CA THR A 185 1.21 -3.13 4.84
C THR A 185 0.67 -4.30 4.04
N GLY A 186 -0.65 -4.32 3.75
CA GLY A 186 -1.32 -5.44 3.07
C GLY A 186 -1.54 -6.69 3.95
N PHE A 187 -0.98 -6.75 5.16
CA PHE A 187 -1.16 -7.86 6.11
C PHE A 187 -1.04 -7.40 7.57
N ALA A 188 -1.49 -8.24 8.50
CA ALA A 188 -1.42 -7.96 9.93
C ALA A 188 0.02 -7.98 10.45
N THR A 189 0.43 -6.92 11.14
CA THR A 189 1.74 -6.82 11.81
C THR A 189 1.71 -5.73 12.87
N ALA A 190 2.45 -5.92 13.96
CA ALA A 190 2.83 -4.87 14.90
C ALA A 190 4.36 -4.72 14.99
N ASP A 191 5.09 -5.40 14.11
CA ASP A 191 6.55 -5.38 14.05
C ASP A 191 7.03 -4.08 13.40
N LEU A 192 7.77 -3.28 14.17
CA LEU A 192 8.22 -1.97 13.73
C LEU A 192 9.24 -2.04 12.57
N GLU A 193 10.07 -3.07 12.48
CA GLU A 193 11.02 -3.21 11.37
C GLU A 193 10.27 -3.48 10.06
N ILE A 194 9.19 -4.27 10.13
CA ILE A 194 8.32 -4.52 8.97
C ILE A 194 7.59 -3.24 8.57
N LEU A 195 7.11 -2.46 9.55
CA LEU A 195 6.48 -1.16 9.28
C LEU A 195 7.45 -0.16 8.66
N ARG A 196 8.73 -0.17 9.07
CA ARG A 196 9.79 0.65 8.46
C ARG A 196 10.06 0.21 7.02
N ALA A 197 10.17 -1.08 6.76
CA ALA A 197 10.38 -1.61 5.41
C ALA A 197 9.19 -1.26 4.49
N ASP A 198 7.97 -1.42 4.97
CA ASP A 198 6.74 -1.02 4.26
C ASP A 198 6.73 0.48 3.94
N ALA A 199 6.95 1.32 4.94
CA ALA A 199 6.95 2.78 4.79
C ALA A 199 8.07 3.25 3.85
N ALA A 200 9.24 2.60 3.85
CA ALA A 200 10.31 2.89 2.91
C ALA A 200 9.92 2.53 1.46
N ASN A 201 9.24 1.39 1.25
CA ASN A 201 8.72 1.00 -0.06
C ASN A 201 7.64 1.97 -0.56
N GLN A 202 6.67 2.29 0.29
CA GLN A 202 5.61 3.25 -0.01
C GLN A 202 6.18 4.64 -0.31
N GLY A 203 7.15 5.07 0.49
CA GLY A 203 7.85 6.35 0.32
C GLY A 203 8.49 6.52 -1.04
N ARG A 204 8.84 5.45 -1.76
CA ARG A 204 9.34 5.59 -3.15
C ARG A 204 8.25 6.14 -4.07
N SER A 205 7.09 5.50 -4.14
CA SER A 205 6.02 5.91 -5.06
C SER A 205 5.35 7.21 -4.61
N ASP A 206 5.05 7.34 -3.32
CA ASP A 206 4.39 8.53 -2.81
C ASP A 206 5.38 9.71 -2.72
N GLY A 207 6.68 9.43 -2.62
CA GLY A 207 7.75 10.42 -2.71
C GLY A 207 7.86 11.05 -4.10
N GLU A 208 7.62 10.29 -5.17
CA GLU A 208 7.53 10.83 -6.54
C GLU A 208 6.36 11.82 -6.66
N LEU A 209 5.19 11.46 -6.12
CA LEU A 209 4.02 12.36 -6.06
C LEU A 209 4.34 13.63 -5.25
N ALA A 210 4.94 13.49 -4.07
CA ALA A 210 5.33 14.62 -3.24
C ALA A 210 6.37 15.54 -3.92
N GLU A 211 7.32 14.97 -4.67
CA GLU A 211 8.30 15.73 -5.44
C GLU A 211 7.64 16.51 -6.59
N ALA A 212 6.75 15.85 -7.33
CA ALA A 212 5.98 16.46 -8.41
C ALA A 212 5.17 17.67 -7.89
N LEU A 213 4.56 17.53 -6.71
CA LEU A 213 3.82 18.60 -6.03
C LEU A 213 4.74 19.63 -5.35
N GLY A 214 6.00 19.28 -5.09
CA GLY A 214 6.94 20.10 -4.33
C GLY A 214 6.51 20.30 -2.86
N CYS A 215 5.98 19.26 -2.22
CA CYS A 215 5.56 19.28 -0.82
C CYS A 215 6.35 18.29 0.04
N PRO A 216 6.49 18.55 1.36
CA PRO A 216 6.89 17.53 2.32
C PRO A 216 5.93 16.34 2.32
N LEU A 217 6.44 15.15 2.66
CA LEU A 217 5.68 13.91 2.77
C LEU A 217 5.81 13.32 4.17
N LEU A 218 4.68 12.96 4.76
CA LEU A 218 4.58 12.26 6.04
C LEU A 218 3.93 10.88 5.83
N ILE A 219 4.58 9.83 6.35
CA ILE A 219 4.06 8.46 6.37
C ILE A 219 4.06 7.97 7.83
N PRO A 220 2.90 7.80 8.49
CA PRO A 220 2.85 7.22 9.83
C PRO A 220 3.21 5.74 9.78
N LEU A 221 3.80 5.21 10.86
CA LEU A 221 4.07 3.77 11.00
C LEU A 221 3.05 3.14 11.94
N PHE A 222 1.76 3.29 11.63
CA PHE A 222 0.72 2.64 12.44
C PHE A 222 0.77 1.12 12.25
N PRO A 223 0.56 0.31 13.29
CA PRO A 223 0.53 -1.14 13.15
C PRO A 223 -0.82 -1.58 12.57
N ARG A 224 -0.91 -2.84 12.15
CA ARG A 224 -2.15 -3.57 11.92
C ARG A 224 -2.16 -4.81 12.83
N PRO A 225 -2.38 -4.65 14.15
CA PRO A 225 -2.12 -5.70 15.12
C PRO A 225 -2.95 -6.96 14.84
N PRO A 226 -2.34 -8.16 14.83
CA PRO A 226 -3.09 -9.41 14.68
C PRO A 226 -4.00 -9.66 15.90
N GLN A 227 -5.20 -10.19 15.67
CA GLN A 227 -6.19 -10.53 16.69
C GLN A 227 -6.88 -11.86 16.34
N GLY A 228 -6.30 -12.97 16.80
CA GLY A 228 -6.73 -14.31 16.40
C GLY A 228 -6.57 -14.50 14.90
N GLU A 229 -7.65 -14.91 14.22
CA GLU A 229 -7.70 -15.04 12.76
C GLU A 229 -7.99 -13.70 12.05
N ARG A 230 -8.25 -12.62 12.82
CA ARG A 230 -8.51 -11.26 12.32
C ARG A 230 -7.36 -10.31 12.71
N ASN A 231 -7.60 -9.02 12.61
CA ASN A 231 -6.67 -7.96 13.01
C ASN A 231 -7.44 -6.72 13.46
N LEU A 232 -6.83 -5.91 14.32
CA LEU A 232 -7.28 -4.56 14.59
C LEU A 232 -6.88 -3.69 13.40
N TYR A 233 -7.86 -3.32 12.57
CA TYR A 233 -7.58 -2.72 11.27
C TYR A 233 -7.35 -1.20 11.34
N LEU A 234 -6.28 -0.80 12.04
CA LEU A 234 -5.91 0.62 12.18
C LEU A 234 -5.65 1.27 10.83
N HIS A 235 -5.06 0.55 9.87
CA HIS A 235 -4.79 1.05 8.50
C HIS A 235 -6.03 1.40 7.71
N ALA A 236 -7.22 0.92 8.10
CA ALA A 236 -8.50 1.31 7.51
C ALA A 236 -9.28 2.27 8.41
N LEU A 237 -8.77 2.60 9.60
CA LEU A 237 -9.51 3.29 10.66
C LEU A 237 -10.90 2.64 10.86
N SER A 238 -10.94 1.32 11.02
CA SER A 238 -12.21 0.60 11.22
C SER A 238 -12.93 1.05 12.50
N ARG A 239 -14.18 0.63 12.67
CA ARG A 239 -14.93 0.92 13.92
C ARG A 239 -14.17 0.44 15.16
N GLU A 240 -13.64 -0.78 15.12
CA GLU A 240 -12.84 -1.36 16.21
C GLU A 240 -11.59 -0.51 16.50
N ALA A 241 -10.98 0.13 15.49
CA ALA A 241 -9.85 1.04 15.66
C ALA A 241 -10.20 2.30 16.47
N LEU A 242 -11.41 2.86 16.32
CA LEU A 242 -11.82 4.04 17.09
C LEU A 242 -12.07 3.74 18.58
N VAL A 243 -12.46 2.51 18.90
CA VAL A 243 -12.76 2.07 20.28
C VAL A 243 -11.65 1.21 20.90
N ALA A 244 -10.49 1.11 20.24
CA ALA A 244 -9.37 0.34 20.75
C ALA A 244 -8.98 0.83 22.15
N PRO A 245 -8.99 -0.05 23.19
CA PRO A 245 -8.78 0.38 24.56
C PRO A 245 -7.30 0.63 24.88
N GLN A 246 -6.38 0.00 24.14
CA GLN A 246 -4.94 0.15 24.32
C GLN A 246 -4.49 1.54 23.87
N GLU A 247 -3.73 2.24 24.71
CA GLU A 247 -3.35 3.64 24.46
C GLU A 247 -2.55 3.81 23.17
N GLU A 248 -1.71 2.84 22.82
CA GLU A 248 -0.91 2.81 21.60
C GLU A 248 -1.74 2.72 20.31
N TRP A 249 -2.94 2.18 20.36
CA TRP A 249 -3.81 1.98 19.19
C TRP A 249 -5.03 2.89 19.21
N ARG A 250 -5.33 3.48 20.36
CA ARG A 250 -6.48 4.34 20.54
C ARG A 250 -6.35 5.58 19.66
N ARG A 251 -7.41 5.87 18.92
CA ARG A 251 -7.60 7.10 18.16
C ARG A 251 -6.36 7.48 17.33
N VAL A 252 -5.89 6.54 16.49
CA VAL A 252 -4.77 6.79 15.56
C VAL A 252 -5.02 7.95 14.60
N ASP A 253 -6.28 8.32 14.38
CA ASP A 253 -6.69 9.57 13.72
C ASP A 253 -6.15 10.80 14.47
N LEU A 254 -6.31 10.87 15.79
CA LEU A 254 -5.77 11.96 16.62
C LEU A 254 -4.24 11.89 16.73
N GLN A 255 -3.67 10.68 16.80
CA GLN A 255 -2.22 10.52 16.76
C GLN A 255 -1.65 11.05 15.43
N LEU A 256 -2.32 10.83 14.31
CA LEU A 256 -1.90 11.38 13.02
C LEU A 256 -1.92 12.92 13.03
N LEU A 257 -2.96 13.54 13.60
CA LEU A 257 -3.01 15.00 13.73
C LEU A 257 -1.83 15.54 14.55
N ALA A 258 -1.48 14.85 15.64
CA ALA A 258 -0.33 15.19 16.45
C ALA A 258 1.01 15.01 15.70
N MET A 259 1.15 13.96 14.89
CA MET A 259 2.31 13.77 14.01
C MET A 259 2.43 14.88 12.96
N ILE A 260 1.30 15.31 12.38
CA ILE A 260 1.26 16.45 11.45
C ILE A 260 1.75 17.71 12.16
N ASP A 261 1.28 17.99 13.37
CA ASP A 261 1.73 19.17 14.14
C ASP A 261 3.22 19.11 14.49
N ALA A 262 3.73 17.95 14.92
CA ALA A 262 5.17 17.74 15.14
C ALA A 262 6.00 17.96 13.85
N ALA A 263 5.53 17.46 12.70
CA ALA A 263 6.20 17.68 11.43
C ALA A 263 6.21 19.16 11.02
N ARG A 264 5.11 19.88 11.26
CA ARG A 264 5.02 21.32 11.02
C ARG A 264 6.02 22.11 11.86
N GLU A 265 6.22 21.73 13.12
CA GLU A 265 7.23 22.34 14.00
C GLU A 265 8.65 22.10 13.49
N VAL A 266 8.98 20.87 13.09
CA VAL A 266 10.28 20.53 12.50
C VAL A 266 10.54 21.35 11.22
N LEU A 267 9.54 21.47 10.35
CA LEU A 267 9.63 22.28 9.13
C LEU A 267 9.83 23.77 9.45
N ALA A 268 9.09 24.31 10.42
CA ALA A 268 9.19 25.71 10.83
C ALA A 268 10.58 26.04 11.41
N GLN A 269 11.16 25.15 12.20
CA GLN A 269 12.55 25.28 12.71
C GLN A 269 13.58 25.32 11.59
N ARG A 270 13.28 24.73 10.43
CA ARG A 270 14.10 24.75 9.21
C ARG A 270 13.77 25.91 8.27
N GLY A 271 12.93 26.86 8.71
CA GLY A 271 12.52 28.01 7.92
C GLY A 271 11.44 27.71 6.87
N THR A 272 10.84 26.52 6.87
CA THR A 272 9.73 26.15 5.99
C THR A 272 8.41 26.27 6.74
N LYS A 273 7.57 27.24 6.35
CA LYS A 273 6.20 27.33 6.87
C LYS A 273 5.25 26.55 5.96
N VAL A 274 4.41 25.73 6.55
CA VAL A 274 3.34 24.99 5.87
C VAL A 274 2.00 25.23 6.57
N ASP A 275 0.92 25.07 5.82
CA ASP A 275 -0.47 25.19 6.27
C ASP A 275 -0.77 24.18 7.40
N SER A 276 -1.77 24.48 8.23
CA SER A 276 -2.27 23.56 9.25
C SER A 276 -3.11 22.42 8.67
N ARG A 277 -3.61 22.60 7.45
CA ARG A 277 -4.32 21.59 6.67
C ARG A 277 -3.38 20.81 5.77
N VAL A 278 -3.70 19.55 5.51
CA VAL A 278 -2.86 18.64 4.71
C VAL A 278 -3.52 18.21 3.41
N LEU A 279 -2.69 17.71 2.49
CA LEU A 279 -3.16 16.88 1.38
C LEU A 279 -3.13 15.43 1.86
N LEU A 280 -4.23 14.70 1.71
CA LEU A 280 -4.34 13.34 2.23
C LEU A 280 -4.53 12.34 1.07
N TRP A 281 -3.65 11.35 1.01
CA TRP A 281 -3.61 10.37 -0.08
C TRP A 281 -3.67 8.94 0.47
N GLY A 282 -4.46 8.07 -0.16
CA GLY A 282 -4.46 6.64 0.19
C GLY A 282 -5.18 5.76 -0.82
N PHE A 283 -4.78 4.48 -0.87
CA PHE A 283 -5.44 3.45 -1.67
C PHE A 283 -5.63 2.16 -0.85
N SER A 284 -6.73 1.44 -1.11
CA SER A 284 -7.15 0.26 -0.35
C SER A 284 -7.41 0.64 1.12
N ALA A 285 -6.85 -0.07 2.10
CA ALA A 285 -7.00 0.26 3.51
C ALA A 285 -6.65 1.72 3.82
N SER A 286 -5.50 2.21 3.35
CA SER A 286 -5.11 3.61 3.54
C SER A 286 -6.06 4.60 2.86
N GLY A 287 -6.80 4.18 1.83
CA GLY A 287 -7.88 4.95 1.20
C GLY A 287 -9.08 5.07 2.14
N ASP A 288 -9.50 3.98 2.76
CA ASP A 288 -10.50 4.00 3.84
C ASP A 288 -10.06 4.93 4.98
N PHE A 289 -8.82 4.81 5.44
CA PHE A 289 -8.27 5.70 6.47
C PHE A 289 -8.33 7.17 6.04
N ALA A 290 -7.87 7.46 4.82
CA ALA A 290 -7.79 8.82 4.29
C ALA A 290 -9.18 9.48 4.25
N GLN A 291 -10.18 8.84 3.64
CA GLN A 291 -11.52 9.42 3.57
C GLN A 291 -12.17 9.56 4.95
N ARG A 292 -11.94 8.62 5.87
CA ARG A 292 -12.51 8.65 7.22
C ARG A 292 -11.87 9.77 8.05
N VAL A 293 -10.56 9.97 7.99
CA VAL A 293 -9.90 11.13 8.63
C VAL A 293 -10.40 12.44 8.06
N ALA A 294 -10.59 12.54 6.74
CA ALA A 294 -11.12 13.74 6.12
C ALA A 294 -12.56 14.07 6.56
N ILE A 295 -13.38 13.06 6.85
CA ILE A 295 -14.72 13.26 7.43
C ILE A 295 -14.66 13.58 8.92
N LEU A 296 -13.78 12.91 9.70
CA LEU A 296 -13.70 13.10 11.15
C LEU A 296 -13.03 14.41 11.56
N HIS A 297 -12.07 14.89 10.75
CA HIS A 297 -11.25 16.08 11.03
C HIS A 297 -11.14 17.01 9.80
N PRO A 298 -12.28 17.43 9.20
CA PRO A 298 -12.28 18.19 7.95
C PRO A 298 -11.53 19.53 8.05
N GLU A 299 -11.48 20.14 9.23
CA GLU A 299 -10.71 21.36 9.51
C GLU A 299 -9.19 21.19 9.37
N ARG A 300 -8.70 19.95 9.36
CA ARG A 300 -7.29 19.57 9.19
C ARG A 300 -6.96 19.10 7.78
N VAL A 301 -7.94 19.04 6.87
CA VAL A 301 -7.74 18.53 5.51
C VAL A 301 -8.03 19.61 4.48
N ARG A 302 -7.09 19.82 3.55
CA ARG A 302 -7.27 20.73 2.42
C ARG A 302 -7.90 20.00 1.24
N ALA A 303 -7.39 18.81 0.97
CA ALA A 303 -7.89 17.92 -0.06
C ALA A 303 -7.58 16.47 0.27
N VAL A 304 -8.46 15.56 -0.16
CA VAL A 304 -8.27 14.12 -0.03
C VAL A 304 -8.43 13.45 -1.39
N ALA A 305 -7.48 12.59 -1.74
CA ALA A 305 -7.58 11.66 -2.84
C ALA A 305 -7.51 10.24 -2.27
N ALA A 306 -8.60 9.49 -2.36
CA ALA A 306 -8.70 8.19 -1.74
C ALA A 306 -9.38 7.19 -2.68
N GLY A 307 -8.91 5.94 -2.71
CA GLY A 307 -9.56 4.92 -3.52
C GLY A 307 -9.37 3.47 -3.07
N GLY A 308 -10.00 2.55 -3.81
CA GLY A 308 -9.90 1.10 -3.56
C GLY A 308 -10.68 0.62 -2.33
N PHE A 309 -11.79 1.29 -1.98
CA PHE A 309 -12.65 0.91 -0.86
C PHE A 309 -14.09 0.68 -1.31
N SER A 310 -14.88 -0.02 -0.50
CA SER A 310 -16.24 -0.43 -0.86
C SER A 310 -17.30 0.65 -0.74
N TRP A 311 -17.14 1.56 0.22
CA TRP A 311 -18.15 2.53 0.59
C TRP A 311 -17.50 3.85 0.99
N PRO A 312 -17.78 4.95 0.26
CA PRO A 312 -17.51 6.29 0.73
C PRO A 312 -18.31 6.58 2.01
N LEU A 313 -17.63 6.92 3.11
CA LEU A 313 -18.28 7.25 4.39
C LEU A 313 -19.28 8.38 4.15
N ALA A 314 -20.55 8.16 4.50
CA ALA A 314 -21.61 9.14 4.28
C ALA A 314 -21.41 10.35 5.20
N PRO A 315 -21.47 11.60 4.68
CA PRO A 315 -21.28 12.82 5.47
C PRO A 315 -22.56 13.20 6.25
N GLN A 316 -23.31 12.21 6.74
CA GLN A 316 -24.57 12.41 7.43
C GLN A 316 -24.86 11.32 8.46
N ALA A 317 -25.61 11.68 9.50
CA ALA A 317 -25.94 10.79 10.61
C ALA A 317 -27.06 9.79 10.29
N LYS A 318 -27.95 10.11 9.34
CA LYS A 318 -29.13 9.31 9.00
C LYS A 318 -29.43 9.37 7.51
N GLU A 319 -30.03 8.31 6.98
CA GLU A 319 -30.61 8.26 5.63
C GLU A 319 -32.00 7.61 5.70
N GLY A 320 -33.03 8.27 5.16
CA GLY A 320 -34.41 7.73 5.18
C GLY A 320 -34.88 7.30 6.57
N GLY A 321 -34.58 8.11 7.60
CA GLY A 321 -34.91 7.85 9.01
C GLY A 321 -34.06 6.79 9.72
N THR A 322 -33.14 6.13 9.02
CA THR A 322 -32.25 5.09 9.57
C THR A 322 -30.93 5.70 9.98
N VAL A 323 -30.45 5.40 11.20
CA VAL A 323 -29.12 5.82 11.67
C VAL A 323 -28.03 5.13 10.87
N LEU A 324 -27.03 5.90 10.43
CA LEU A 324 -25.84 5.40 9.76
C LEU A 324 -24.68 5.39 10.76
N PRO A 325 -24.39 4.26 11.42
CA PRO A 325 -23.27 4.17 12.35
C PRO A 325 -21.94 4.24 11.61
N TYR A 326 -20.86 4.59 12.30
CA TYR A 326 -19.51 4.55 11.73
C TYR A 326 -19.06 3.10 11.44
N PRO A 327 -18.43 2.81 10.27
CA PRO A 327 -17.99 3.73 9.23
C PRO A 327 -18.94 3.82 8.01
N ILE A 328 -20.24 3.61 8.21
CA ILE A 328 -21.25 3.79 7.16
C ILE A 328 -21.63 5.27 7.04
N GLY A 329 -21.81 5.95 8.17
CA GLY A 329 -22.01 7.39 8.28
C GLY A 329 -21.48 7.91 9.62
N VAL A 330 -21.95 9.08 10.04
CA VAL A 330 -21.44 9.77 11.25
C VAL A 330 -22.40 9.71 12.45
N GLY A 331 -23.39 8.81 12.40
CA GLY A 331 -24.56 8.84 13.29
C GLY A 331 -24.30 8.52 14.76
N ASP A 332 -23.15 7.94 15.09
CA ASP A 332 -22.81 7.50 16.46
C ASP A 332 -21.40 7.93 16.90
N LEU A 333 -20.82 8.96 16.26
CA LEU A 333 -19.47 9.45 16.58
C LEU A 333 -19.29 9.91 18.02
N ASP A 334 -20.35 10.46 18.63
CA ASP A 334 -20.35 10.91 20.01
C ASP A 334 -20.00 9.76 20.97
N GLY A 335 -20.37 8.53 20.63
CA GLY A 335 -20.02 7.32 21.38
C GLY A 335 -18.53 7.00 21.38
N PHE A 336 -17.74 7.60 20.49
CA PHE A 336 -16.28 7.47 20.41
C PHE A 336 -15.54 8.70 20.95
N GLY A 337 -16.26 9.67 21.51
CA GLY A 337 -15.70 10.97 21.84
C GLY A 337 -15.17 11.71 20.62
N ALA A 338 -15.77 11.49 19.44
CA ALA A 338 -15.51 12.25 18.23
C ALA A 338 -16.64 13.27 18.01
N ALA A 339 -16.27 14.48 17.58
CA ALA A 339 -17.25 15.50 17.27
C ALA A 339 -17.97 15.19 15.95
N GLN A 340 -19.21 15.63 15.82
CA GLN A 340 -19.89 15.66 14.53
C GLN A 340 -19.18 16.65 13.61
N PRO A 341 -18.92 16.30 12.34
CA PRO A 341 -18.25 17.21 11.43
C PRO A 341 -19.13 18.40 11.06
N SER A 342 -18.55 19.60 11.03
CA SER A 342 -19.22 20.80 10.51
C SER A 342 -19.45 20.65 9.01
N ALA A 343 -20.65 21.01 8.57
CA ALA A 343 -20.99 21.03 7.15
C ALA A 343 -20.08 22.00 6.38
N GLU A 344 -19.81 23.18 6.95
CA GLU A 344 -18.94 24.19 6.37
C GLU A 344 -17.50 23.67 6.22
N ALA A 345 -16.99 22.95 7.22
CA ALA A 345 -15.66 22.36 7.18
C ALA A 345 -15.58 21.28 6.09
N LEU A 346 -16.57 20.39 5.99
CA LEU A 346 -16.66 19.36 4.96
C LEU A 346 -16.70 19.96 3.54
N GLN A 347 -17.49 21.03 3.35
CA GLN A 347 -17.61 21.75 2.08
C GLN A 347 -16.31 22.43 1.66
N ALA A 348 -15.44 22.78 2.62
CA ALA A 348 -14.14 23.39 2.36
C ALA A 348 -13.06 22.38 1.92
N VAL A 349 -13.30 21.08 2.10
CA VAL A 349 -12.43 20.00 1.63
C VAL A 349 -12.71 19.71 0.16
N ARG A 350 -11.64 19.51 -0.63
CA ARG A 350 -11.73 18.99 -2.01
C ARG A 350 -11.61 17.47 -1.97
N TRP A 351 -12.50 16.75 -2.63
CA TRP A 351 -12.54 15.28 -2.58
C TRP A 351 -12.35 14.69 -3.97
N LEU A 352 -11.44 13.72 -4.08
CA LEU A 352 -11.34 12.81 -5.21
C LEU A 352 -11.46 11.40 -4.67
N LEU A 353 -12.58 10.74 -4.96
CA LEU A 353 -12.88 9.39 -4.51
C LEU A 353 -12.98 8.47 -5.71
N PHE A 354 -12.18 7.41 -5.74
CA PHE A 354 -12.08 6.56 -6.92
C PHE A 354 -12.01 5.05 -6.62
N ARG A 355 -12.46 4.24 -7.56
CA ARG A 355 -12.35 2.78 -7.49
C ARG A 355 -12.24 2.20 -8.90
N GLY A 356 -11.56 1.06 -9.05
CA GLY A 356 -11.60 0.30 -10.29
C GLY A 356 -12.96 -0.38 -10.49
N GLU A 357 -13.51 -0.32 -11.70
CA GLU A 357 -14.80 -0.96 -12.01
C GLU A 357 -14.76 -2.49 -11.82
N LYS A 358 -13.60 -3.11 -12.07
CA LYS A 358 -13.33 -4.55 -11.93
C LYS A 358 -12.63 -4.88 -10.61
N ASP A 359 -12.66 -3.97 -9.64
CA ASP A 359 -12.09 -4.19 -8.31
C ASP A 359 -12.96 -5.16 -7.50
N ASP A 360 -12.57 -6.43 -7.51
CA ASP A 360 -13.22 -7.55 -6.83
C ASP A 360 -12.81 -7.68 -5.35
N ASN A 361 -11.88 -6.86 -4.86
CA ASN A 361 -11.57 -6.81 -3.45
C ASN A 361 -12.65 -6.00 -2.73
N GLU A 362 -13.58 -6.72 -2.09
CA GLU A 362 -14.77 -6.14 -1.48
C GLU A 362 -14.64 -6.07 0.06
N PRO A 363 -14.15 -4.95 0.64
CA PRO A 363 -14.13 -4.70 2.09
C PRO A 363 -15.39 -5.10 2.87
N LEU A 364 -16.59 -5.10 2.27
CA LEU A 364 -17.81 -5.55 2.94
C LEU A 364 -17.84 -7.06 3.25
N ASP A 365 -16.98 -7.86 2.64
CA ASP A 365 -16.86 -9.30 2.88
C ASP A 365 -15.88 -9.63 4.02
N TYR A 366 -15.20 -8.62 4.57
CA TYR A 366 -14.18 -8.77 5.62
C TYR A 366 -14.66 -8.19 6.95
N PRO A 367 -14.88 -9.03 7.99
CA PRO A 367 -15.40 -8.59 9.29
C PRO A 367 -14.55 -7.54 10.02
N GLU A 368 -13.25 -7.45 9.73
CA GLU A 368 -12.36 -6.41 10.28
C GLU A 368 -12.56 -5.03 9.65
N CYS A 369 -13.17 -4.96 8.46
CA CYS A 369 -13.51 -3.71 7.78
C CYS A 369 -14.88 -3.21 8.23
N PHE A 370 -15.88 -4.09 8.16
CA PHE A 370 -17.28 -3.85 8.52
C PHE A 370 -17.80 -5.06 9.29
N SER A 371 -18.56 -4.84 10.38
CA SER A 371 -19.27 -5.96 11.01
C SER A 371 -20.28 -6.57 10.02
N PRO A 372 -20.66 -7.83 10.18
CA PRO A 372 -21.66 -8.46 9.30
C PRO A 372 -22.96 -7.64 9.20
N GLU A 373 -23.43 -7.06 10.31
CA GLU A 373 -24.62 -6.21 10.34
C GLU A 373 -24.42 -4.92 9.56
N HIS A 374 -23.24 -4.31 9.67
CA HIS A 374 -22.89 -3.11 8.90
C HIS A 374 -22.80 -3.41 7.40
N ALA A 375 -22.22 -4.55 7.01
CA ALA A 375 -22.16 -4.97 5.61
C ALA A 375 -23.57 -5.17 5.03
N VAL A 376 -24.47 -5.82 5.78
CA VAL A 376 -25.89 -5.98 5.39
C VAL A 376 -26.58 -4.62 5.25
N LEU A 377 -26.34 -3.69 6.19
CA LEU A 377 -26.92 -2.34 6.11
C LEU A 377 -26.44 -1.60 4.86
N VAL A 378 -25.14 -1.63 4.56
CA VAL A 378 -24.59 -1.00 3.35
C VAL A 378 -25.20 -1.61 2.09
N ARG A 379 -25.21 -2.94 1.98
CA ARG A 379 -25.73 -3.65 0.80
C ARG A 379 -27.22 -3.38 0.58
N SER A 380 -28.02 -3.38 1.66
CA SER A 380 -29.47 -3.17 1.58
C SER A 380 -29.88 -1.73 1.28
N ARG A 381 -29.08 -0.74 1.69
CA ARG A 381 -29.42 0.69 1.55
C ARG A 381 -28.78 1.36 0.35
N PHE A 382 -27.55 0.98 0.03
CA PHE A 382 -26.75 1.70 -0.95
C PHE A 382 -26.38 0.86 -2.17
N GLY A 383 -26.60 -0.46 -2.13
CA GLY A 383 -26.43 -1.34 -3.28
C GLY A 383 -25.46 -2.48 -3.03
N VAL A 384 -25.66 -3.56 -3.78
CA VAL A 384 -24.85 -4.78 -3.69
C VAL A 384 -23.59 -4.67 -4.55
N THR A 385 -23.62 -3.86 -5.61
CA THR A 385 -22.49 -3.60 -6.48
C THR A 385 -21.74 -2.33 -6.10
N ALA A 386 -20.47 -2.25 -6.51
CA ALA A 386 -19.66 -1.04 -6.38
C ALA A 386 -20.30 0.17 -7.07
N ALA A 387 -20.84 -0.04 -8.28
CA ALA A 387 -21.43 1.00 -9.11
C ALA A 387 -22.67 1.64 -8.46
N GLU A 388 -23.60 0.83 -7.96
CA GLU A 388 -24.78 1.31 -7.22
C GLU A 388 -24.36 2.14 -6.00
N ARG A 389 -23.38 1.64 -5.23
CA ARG A 389 -22.88 2.35 -4.05
C ARG A 389 -22.20 3.67 -4.42
N TRP A 390 -21.45 3.72 -5.52
CA TRP A 390 -20.82 4.95 -6.01
C TRP A 390 -21.85 5.99 -6.42
N GLU A 391 -22.90 5.59 -7.14
CA GLU A 391 -24.00 6.47 -7.54
C GLU A 391 -24.71 7.05 -6.30
N ARG A 392 -25.02 6.20 -5.32
CA ARG A 392 -25.67 6.63 -4.07
C ARG A 392 -24.79 7.54 -3.24
N ALA A 393 -23.52 7.22 -3.07
CA ALA A 393 -22.57 8.08 -2.37
C ALA A 393 -22.41 9.43 -3.07
N THR A 394 -22.34 9.45 -4.40
CA THR A 394 -22.29 10.69 -5.19
C THR A 394 -23.50 11.57 -4.90
N ALA A 395 -24.71 10.99 -4.83
CA ALA A 395 -25.93 11.72 -4.50
C ALA A 395 -25.89 12.29 -3.07
N LEU A 396 -25.39 11.53 -2.09
CA LEU A 396 -25.24 12.00 -0.70
C LEU A 396 -24.24 13.15 -0.57
N TYR A 397 -23.07 13.05 -1.21
CA TYR A 397 -22.06 14.10 -1.19
C TYR A 397 -22.55 15.37 -1.91
N THR A 398 -23.26 15.20 -3.03
CA THR A 398 -23.90 16.32 -3.76
C THR A 398 -24.97 17.00 -2.91
N ALA A 399 -25.84 16.24 -2.24
CA ALA A 399 -26.88 16.78 -1.37
C ALA A 399 -26.31 17.54 -0.16
N ALA A 400 -25.15 17.11 0.35
CA ALA A 400 -24.41 17.80 1.40
C ALA A 400 -23.62 19.03 0.90
N GLY A 401 -23.62 19.30 -0.41
CA GLY A 401 -22.92 20.43 -1.03
C GLY A 401 -21.41 20.27 -1.08
N LEU A 402 -20.89 19.03 -1.00
CA LEU A 402 -19.45 18.79 -0.97
C LEU A 402 -18.80 18.94 -2.35
N ASN A 403 -17.56 19.43 -2.36
CA ASN A 403 -16.77 19.60 -3.57
C ASN A 403 -16.05 18.30 -3.94
N ALA A 404 -16.82 17.32 -4.42
CA ALA A 404 -16.36 15.95 -4.62
C ALA A 404 -16.43 15.48 -6.07
N GLU A 405 -15.34 14.86 -6.54
CA GLU A 405 -15.26 14.10 -7.77
C GLU A 405 -15.27 12.61 -7.44
N PHE A 406 -16.24 11.88 -8.01
CA PHE A 406 -16.32 10.43 -7.91
C PHE A 406 -15.93 9.80 -9.25
N VAL A 407 -15.02 8.82 -9.21
CA VAL A 407 -14.52 8.14 -10.42
C VAL A 407 -14.62 6.63 -10.26
N LEU A 408 -15.30 5.98 -11.20
CA LEU A 408 -15.16 4.54 -11.45
C LEU A 408 -14.26 4.39 -12.68
N GLU A 409 -13.06 3.87 -12.47
CA GLU A 409 -12.08 3.71 -13.55
C GLU A 409 -12.40 2.43 -14.34
N PRO A 410 -12.72 2.54 -15.65
CA PRO A 410 -13.06 1.38 -16.45
C PRO A 410 -11.93 0.36 -16.50
N ASP A 411 -12.28 -0.92 -16.53
CA ASP A 411 -11.36 -2.06 -16.67
C ASP A 411 -10.29 -2.23 -15.58
N ALA A 412 -10.19 -1.33 -14.60
CA ALA A 412 -9.23 -1.40 -13.53
C ALA A 412 -9.70 -2.31 -12.38
N GLY A 413 -8.79 -3.16 -11.88
CA GLY A 413 -9.01 -3.99 -10.68
C GLY A 413 -8.52 -3.31 -9.40
N HIS A 414 -8.15 -4.11 -8.39
CA HIS A 414 -7.62 -3.62 -7.10
C HIS A 414 -6.16 -3.14 -7.18
N LEU A 415 -5.90 -2.11 -7.98
CA LEU A 415 -4.59 -1.47 -8.10
C LEU A 415 -4.71 0.01 -8.50
N VAL A 416 -3.67 0.79 -8.24
CA VAL A 416 -3.54 2.15 -8.77
C VAL A 416 -2.93 2.07 -10.17
N THR A 417 -3.70 2.37 -11.21
CA THR A 417 -3.19 2.46 -12.58
C THR A 417 -2.39 3.74 -12.79
N ALA A 418 -1.58 3.81 -13.86
CA ALA A 418 -0.89 5.04 -14.23
C ALA A 418 -1.87 6.21 -14.49
N GLY A 419 -3.03 5.92 -15.09
CA GLY A 419 -4.09 6.90 -15.32
C GLY A 419 -4.68 7.44 -14.01
N MET A 420 -4.97 6.56 -13.05
CA MET A 420 -5.41 6.96 -11.71
C MET A 420 -4.33 7.81 -11.01
N ARG A 421 -3.07 7.41 -11.07
CA ARG A 421 -1.95 8.15 -10.47
C ARG A 421 -1.83 9.56 -11.07
N ALA A 422 -1.91 9.69 -12.40
CA ALA A 422 -1.88 10.98 -13.08
C ALA A 422 -3.08 11.86 -12.72
N ARG A 423 -4.28 11.27 -12.52
CA ARG A 423 -5.46 12.00 -12.04
C ARG A 423 -5.24 12.56 -10.64
N VAL A 424 -4.70 11.75 -9.73
CA VAL A 424 -4.38 12.17 -8.35
C VAL A 424 -3.38 13.32 -8.33
N GLU A 425 -2.31 13.22 -9.12
CA GLU A 425 -1.32 14.29 -9.26
C GLU A 425 -1.97 15.58 -9.77
N ARG A 426 -2.76 15.51 -10.85
CA ARG A 426 -3.46 16.68 -11.41
C ARG A 426 -4.45 17.30 -10.43
N PHE A 427 -5.17 16.47 -9.69
CA PHE A 427 -6.12 16.90 -8.66
C PHE A 427 -5.39 17.71 -7.59
N PHE A 428 -4.31 17.19 -7.01
CA PHE A 428 -3.54 17.91 -6.00
C PHE A 428 -2.83 19.13 -6.58
N ALA A 429 -2.27 19.04 -7.78
CA ALA A 429 -1.63 20.18 -8.46
C ALA A 429 -2.60 21.37 -8.60
N THR A 430 -3.85 21.07 -8.98
CA THR A 430 -4.93 22.07 -9.06
C THR A 430 -5.24 22.67 -7.68
N VAL A 431 -5.25 21.86 -6.62
CA VAL A 431 -5.52 22.32 -5.24
C VAL A 431 -4.42 23.25 -4.73
N VAL A 432 -3.15 22.94 -5.04
CA VAL A 432 -1.99 23.74 -4.58
C VAL A 432 -1.62 24.87 -5.54
N GLY A 433 -2.26 24.97 -6.70
CA GLY A 433 -2.06 26.06 -7.66
C GLY A 433 -0.77 25.94 -8.47
N ILE A 434 -0.31 24.73 -8.76
CA ILE A 434 0.83 24.48 -9.66
C ILE A 434 0.32 23.92 -11.00
N GLU A 435 0.92 24.35 -12.11
CA GLU A 435 0.65 23.70 -13.41
C GLU A 435 1.20 22.26 -13.37
N SER A 436 0.32 21.29 -13.57
CA SER A 436 0.68 19.88 -13.67
C SER A 436 1.70 19.69 -14.81
N GLN A 437 2.89 19.18 -14.50
CA GLN A 437 3.92 18.88 -15.51
C GLN A 437 3.69 17.55 -16.24
N ALA A 438 2.56 16.88 -16.01
CA ALA A 438 2.23 15.61 -16.68
C ALA A 438 2.31 15.75 -18.21
N ARG A 439 3.30 15.07 -18.80
CA ARG A 439 3.42 14.81 -20.25
C ARG A 439 2.61 13.59 -20.64
#